data_AF-A0A940VA01-F1
#
_entry.id   AF-A0A940VA01-F1
#
_cell.length_a   1.000
_cell.length_b   1.000
_cell.length_c   1.000
_cell.angle_alpha   90.00
_cell.angle_beta   90.00
_cell.angle_gamma   90.00
#
_symmetry.space_group_name_H-M   'P 1'
#
loop_
_entity.id
_entity.type
_entity.pdbx_description
1 polymer ?
#
loop_
_entity_poly.entity_id
_entity_poly.type
_entity_poly.pdbx_seq_one_letter_code
_entity_poly.pdbx_strand_id
1 'polypeptide(L)'
;MIPRTLRMAGVVLAGVIIFGPLSSLVIWSFAEKWYWPHLFPQQVGFFYWAKVLQGDMLRALTDGFLIAVVVTVLTLVITIPLAYVLARL
;
A
#
# COMPACT_ATOMS: atom_id res chain seq x y z
N MET A 1 12.55 -29.26 16.38
CA MET A 1 12.21 -29.19 14.95
C MET A 1 10.78 -28.67 14.82
N ILE A 2 10.59 -27.39 14.46
CA ILE A 2 9.23 -26.88 14.21
C ILE A 2 8.68 -27.66 13.01
N PRO A 3 7.50 -28.29 13.11
CA PRO A 3 6.96 -29.04 11.99
C PRO A 3 6.68 -28.06 10.85
N ARG A 4 7.07 -28.44 9.62
CA ARG A 4 6.92 -27.59 8.41
C ARG A 4 5.50 -27.03 8.27
N THR A 5 4.50 -27.79 8.72
CA THR A 5 3.09 -27.42 8.76
C THR A 5 2.82 -26.22 9.66
N LEU A 6 3.44 -26.12 10.84
CA LEU A 6 3.24 -24.99 11.76
C LEU A 6 3.86 -23.71 11.21
N ARG A 7 5.02 -23.81 10.55
CA ARG A 7 5.63 -22.68 9.84
C ARG A 7 4.74 -22.19 8.70
N MET A 8 4.20 -23.11 7.89
CA MET A 8 3.28 -22.76 6.80
C MET A 8 2.00 -22.12 7.34
N ALA A 9 1.41 -22.69 8.39
CA ALA A 9 0.23 -22.13 9.04
C ALA A 9 0.50 -20.71 9.57
N GLY A 10 1.67 -20.47 10.18
CA GLY A 10 2.06 -19.14 10.63
C GLY A 10 2.18 -18.12 9.49
N VAL A 11 2.77 -18.51 8.35
CA VAL A 11 2.87 -17.64 7.16
C VAL A 11 1.49 -17.33 6.57
N VAL A 12 0.62 -18.34 6.45
CA VAL A 12 -0.75 -18.15 5.96
C VAL A 12 -1.54 -17.24 6.88
N LEU A 13 -1.45 -17.44 8.20
CA LEU A 13 -2.12 -16.60 9.18
C LEU A 13 -1.64 -15.15 9.11
N ALA A 14 -0.33 -14.92 9.05
CA ALA A 14 0.24 -13.58 8.87
C ALA A 14 -0.24 -12.95 7.55
N GLY A 15 -0.27 -13.73 6.47
CA GLY A 15 -0.80 -13.31 5.18
C GLY A 15 -2.27 -12.87 5.28
N VAL A 16 -3.13 -13.66 5.92
CA VAL A 16 -4.55 -13.31 6.09
C VAL A 16 -4.72 -12.04 6.95
N ILE A 17 -3.92 -11.87 8.00
CA ILE A 17 -3.99 -10.68 8.87
C ILE A 17 -3.58 -9.41 8.10
N ILE A 18 -2.59 -9.49 7.22
CA ILE A 18 -2.11 -8.34 6.44
C ILE A 18 -3.01 -8.09 5.22
N PHE A 19 -3.24 -9.12 4.41
CA PHE A 19 -3.97 -9.00 3.14
C PHE A 19 -5.49 -9.02 3.30
N GLY A 20 -6.03 -9.57 4.39
CA GLY A 20 -7.45 -9.53 4.70
C GLY A 20 -8.01 -8.10 4.71
N PRO A 21 -7.52 -7.18 5.56
CA PRO A 21 -7.98 -5.79 5.55
C PRO A 21 -7.63 -5.06 4.26
N LEU A 22 -6.48 -5.34 3.63
CA LEU A 22 -6.13 -4.73 2.34
C LEU A 22 -7.08 -5.15 1.21
N SER A 23 -7.59 -6.39 1.23
CA SER A 23 -8.59 -6.85 0.25
C SER A 23 -9.89 -6.05 0.35
N SER A 24 -10.23 -5.54 1.54
CA SER A 24 -11.38 -4.64 1.71
C SER A 24 -11.21 -3.36 0.89
N LEU A 25 -10.02 -2.74 0.90
CA LEU A 25 -9.74 -1.55 0.09
C LEU A 25 -9.89 -1.85 -1.41
N VAL A 26 -9.47 -3.04 -1.86
CA VAL A 26 -9.65 -3.47 -3.25
C VAL A 26 -11.14 -3.58 -3.59
N ILE A 27 -11.94 -4.23 -2.75
CA ILE A 27 -13.39 -4.37 -2.96
C ILE A 27 -14.05 -2.99 -3.01
N TRP A 28 -13.72 -2.10 -2.06
CA TRP A 28 -14.22 -0.74 -2.01
C TRP A 28 -13.84 0.09 -3.24
N SER A 29 -12.66 -0.15 -3.82
CA SER A 29 -12.22 0.55 -5.03
C SER A 29 -13.09 0.29 -6.26
N PHE A 30 -13.85 -0.81 -6.29
CA PHE A 30 -14.79 -1.13 -7.37
C PHE A 30 -16.26 -1.02 -6.93
N ALA A 31 -16.52 -0.80 -5.65
CA ALA A 31 -17.87 -0.70 -5.11
C ALA A 31 -18.50 0.66 -5.47
N GLU A 32 -19.48 0.65 -6.37
CA GLU A 32 -20.23 1.86 -6.73
C GLU A 32 -21.34 2.14 -5.73
N LYS A 33 -22.03 1.08 -5.27
CA LYS A 33 -23.03 1.15 -4.20
C LYS A 33 -22.78 0.03 -3.21
N TRP A 34 -22.58 0.43 -1.96
CA TRP A 34 -22.43 -0.48 -0.83
C TRP A 34 -23.18 0.05 0.38
N TYR A 35 -24.47 -0.27 0.46
CA TYR A 35 -25.31 0.11 1.59
C TYR A 35 -25.28 -0.98 2.67
N TRP A 36 -25.20 -0.55 3.94
CA TRP A 36 -25.41 -1.41 5.09
C TRP A 36 -26.85 -1.98 5.04
N PRO A 37 -27.11 -3.25 5.44
CA PRO A 37 -26.22 -4.21 6.12
C PRO A 37 -25.54 -5.22 5.18
N HIS A 38 -25.45 -4.95 3.88
CA HIS A 38 -24.95 -5.95 2.94
C HIS A 38 -23.45 -6.18 3.11
N LEU A 39 -23.06 -7.47 3.12
CA LEU A 39 -21.65 -7.87 3.27
C LEU A 39 -20.83 -7.65 2.00
N PHE A 40 -21.48 -7.61 0.84
CA PHE A 40 -20.86 -7.36 -0.46
C PHE A 40 -21.52 -6.16 -1.14
N PRO A 41 -20.79 -5.44 -2.00
CA PRO A 41 -21.35 -4.32 -2.75
C PRO A 41 -22.51 -4.78 -3.64
N GLN A 42 -23.60 -4.01 -3.65
CA GLN A 42 -24.75 -4.28 -4.52
C GLN A 42 -24.44 -3.95 -5.98
N GLN A 43 -23.53 -3.00 -6.22
CA GLN A 43 -23.09 -2.62 -7.55
C GLN A 43 -21.56 -2.51 -7.57
N VAL A 44 -20.95 -3.26 -8.49
CA VAL A 44 -19.51 -3.24 -8.77
C VAL A 44 -19.32 -2.67 -10.17
N GLY A 45 -18.38 -1.75 -10.33
CA GLY A 45 -18.09 -1.16 -11.63
C GLY A 45 -16.84 -0.30 -11.63
N PHE A 46 -16.65 0.41 -12.74
CA PHE A 46 -15.46 1.21 -13.02
C PHE A 46 -15.73 2.71 -12.99
N PHE A 47 -16.91 3.15 -12.52
CA PHE A 47 -17.28 4.57 -12.53
C PHE A 47 -16.26 5.46 -11.80
N TYR A 48 -15.83 5.06 -10.59
CA TYR A 48 -14.83 5.82 -9.84
C TYR A 48 -13.44 5.77 -10.48
N TRP A 49 -13.04 4.64 -11.08
CA TRP A 49 -11.81 4.55 -11.85
C TRP A 49 -11.81 5.48 -13.05
N ALA A 50 -12.91 5.52 -13.82
CA ALA A 50 -13.06 6.46 -14.92
C ALA A 50 -12.98 7.92 -14.44
N LYS A 51 -13.60 8.24 -13.30
CA LYS A 51 -13.54 9.58 -12.70
C LYS A 51 -12.11 9.96 -12.26
N VAL A 52 -11.36 9.02 -11.69
CA VAL A 52 -9.96 9.23 -11.31
C VAL A 52 -9.09 9.43 -12.55
N LEU A 53 -9.28 8.63 -13.60
CA LEU A 53 -8.54 8.73 -14.86
C LEU A 53 -8.87 9.99 -15.67
N GLN A 54 -10.10 10.51 -15.55
CA GLN A 54 -10.48 11.81 -16.12
C GLN A 54 -9.91 12.98 -15.32
N GLY A 55 -9.66 12.79 -14.03
CA GLY A 55 -8.96 13.75 -13.20
C GLY A 55 -7.45 13.80 -13.49
N ASP A 56 -6.75 14.67 -12.77
CA ASP A 56 -5.30 14.85 -12.92
C ASP A 56 -4.50 13.80 -12.12
N MET A 57 -4.88 12.52 -12.24
CA MET A 57 -4.25 11.40 -11.54
C MET A 57 -2.75 11.31 -11.83
N LEU A 58 -2.37 11.51 -13.10
CA LEU A 58 -0.98 11.44 -13.52
C LEU A 58 -0.13 12.50 -12.82
N ARG A 59 -0.62 13.73 -12.70
CA ARG A 59 0.10 14.79 -11.99
C ARG A 59 0.26 14.47 -10.50
N ALA A 60 -0.82 14.01 -9.84
CA ALA A 60 -0.73 13.61 -8.44
C ALA A 60 0.29 12.48 -8.23
N LEU A 61 0.34 11.52 -9.16
CA LEU A 61 1.31 10.42 -9.14
C LEU A 61 2.75 10.92 -9.34
N THR A 62 2.97 11.81 -10.31
CA THR A 62 4.29 12.38 -10.57
C THR A 62 4.78 13.25 -9.42
N ASP A 63 3.91 14.05 -8.82
CA ASP A 63 4.26 14.92 -7.69
C ASP A 63 4.67 14.08 -6.48
N GLY A 64 3.88 13.06 -6.12
CA GLY A 64 4.21 12.15 -5.03
C GLY A 64 5.51 11.38 -5.28
N PHE A 65 5.72 10.89 -6.51
CA PHE A 65 6.94 10.19 -6.89
C PHE A 65 8.17 11.11 -6.82
N LEU A 66 8.06 12.34 -7.35
CA LEU A 66 9.15 13.32 -7.33
C LEU A 66 9.52 13.68 -5.89
N ILE A 67 8.52 13.93 -5.03
CA ILE A 67 8.75 14.19 -3.60
C ILE A 67 9.48 13.01 -2.96
N ALA A 68 9.02 11.77 -3.20
CA ALA A 68 9.65 10.58 -2.63
C ALA A 68 11.13 10.48 -3.03
N VAL A 69 11.44 10.63 -4.33
CA VAL A 69 12.82 10.56 -4.84
C VAL A 69 13.70 11.66 -4.24
N VAL A 70 13.22 12.91 -4.28
CA VAL A 70 13.98 14.06 -3.75
C VAL A 70 14.28 13.87 -2.27
N VAL A 71 13.27 13.51 -1.46
CA VAL A 71 13.45 13.29 -0.02
C VAL A 71 14.40 12.12 0.24
N THR A 72 14.29 11.01 -0.49
CA THR A 72 15.22 9.88 -0.34
C THR A 72 16.65 10.29 -0.64
N VAL A 73 16.90 10.99 -1.76
CA VAL A 73 18.26 11.44 -2.13
C VAL A 73 18.82 12.39 -1.07
N LEU A 74 18.05 13.40 -0.65
CA LEU A 74 18.48 14.33 0.39
C LEU A 74 18.78 13.61 1.71
N THR A 75 17.94 12.64 2.08
CA THR A 75 18.14 11.81 3.27
C THR A 75 19.44 11.02 3.17
N LEU A 76 19.74 10.40 2.03
CA LEU A 76 20.99 9.66 1.83
C LEU A 76 22.21 10.58 1.89
N VAL A 77 22.15 11.74 1.24
CA VAL A 77 23.24 12.74 1.24
C VAL A 77 23.58 13.20 2.65
N ILE A 78 22.60 13.28 3.55
CA ILE A 78 22.82 13.70 4.95
C ILE A 78 23.22 12.51 5.82
N THR A 79 22.51 11.39 5.73
CA THR A 79 22.66 10.26 6.67
C THR A 79 23.92 9.43 6.41
N ILE A 80 24.38 9.30 5.16
CA ILE A 80 25.61 8.56 4.84
C ILE A 80 26.85 9.20 5.48
N PRO A 81 27.15 10.49 5.28
CA PRO A 81 28.33 11.09 5.92
C PRO A 81 28.20 11.12 7.45
N LEU A 82 26.99 11.36 7.98
CA LEU A 82 26.75 11.33 9.42
C LEU A 82 27.04 9.94 10.01
N ALA A 83 26.55 8.88 9.38
CA ALA A 83 26.81 7.50 9.80
C ALA A 83 28.30 7.15 9.69
N TYR A 84 29.00 7.64 8.67
CA TYR A 84 30.44 7.45 8.51
C TYR A 84 31.23 8.10 9.66
N VAL A 85 30.92 9.34 10.02
CA VAL A 85 31.55 10.03 11.16
C VAL A 85 31.26 9.27 12.45
N LEU A 86 30.01 8.90 12.69
CA LEU A 86 29.61 8.19 13.91
C LEU A 86 30.29 6.81 14.05
N ALA A 87 30.50 6.10 12.94
CA ALA A 87 31.21 4.83 12.94
C ALA A 87 32.72 4.95 13.21
N ARG A 88 33.28 6.17 13.11
CA ARG A 88 34.70 6.44 13.33
C ARG A 88 35.00 7.19 14.63
N LEU A 89 33.97 7.63 15.36
CA LEU A 89 34.06 8.08 16.76
C LEU A 89 34.25 6.87 17.69
#